data_AF-F3ZWF0-F1
#
_entry.id   AF-F3ZWF0-F1
#
_cell.length_a   1.000
_cell.length_b   1.000
_cell.length_c   1.000
_cell.angle_alpha   90.00
_cell.angle_beta   90.00
_cell.angle_gamma   90.00
#
_symmetry.space_group_name_H-M   'P 1'
#
loop_
_entity.id
_entity.type
_entity.pdbx_description
1 polymer ?
#
loop_
_entity_poly.entity_id
_entity_poly.type
_entity_poly.pdbx_seq_one_letter_code
_entity_poly.pdbx_strand_id
1 'polypeptide(L)'
;MPKGGFPGGNFNVNQMMKQAQKMQQEMAKVQEELQNKTVEATAGGGMVTVVANGKKELVDIKIDPQVVDPDDVEMLQDLVLAACNEALHKAEDMMAEEMQKLTGGLNIPGLF
;
A
#
# COMPACT_ATOMS: atom_id res chain seq x y z
N MET A 1 53.71 -20.30 19.04
CA MET A 1 53.32 -20.05 17.62
C MET A 1 52.84 -21.37 17.03
N PRO A 2 51.88 -21.45 16.06
CA PRO A 2 50.98 -20.44 15.45
C PRO A 2 49.47 -20.75 15.70
N LYS A 3 48.56 -19.78 15.83
CA LYS A 3 47.77 -19.07 14.80
C LYS A 3 47.00 -19.98 13.81
N GLY A 4 45.67 -19.96 13.92
CA GLY A 4 44.71 -20.51 12.95
C GLY A 4 43.36 -19.81 13.07
N GLY A 5 43.35 -18.49 12.84
CA GLY A 5 42.10 -17.72 12.71
C GLY A 5 41.47 -17.98 11.35
N PHE A 6 40.20 -18.36 11.34
CA PHE A 6 39.40 -18.59 10.14
C PHE A 6 39.36 -17.34 9.23
N PRO A 7 39.88 -17.40 8.00
CA PRO A 7 39.73 -16.33 7.02
C PRO A 7 38.52 -16.65 6.12
N GLY A 8 37.37 -16.02 6.38
CA GLY A 8 36.19 -16.21 5.51
C GLY A 8 34.96 -15.34 5.78
N GLY A 9 34.84 -14.69 6.94
CA GLY A 9 33.60 -13.98 7.33
C GLY A 9 33.40 -12.58 6.74
N ASN A 10 34.45 -11.90 6.26
CA ASN A 10 34.39 -10.44 5.99
C ASN A 10 33.85 -10.05 4.61
N PHE A 11 33.97 -10.92 3.59
CA PHE A 11 33.51 -10.61 2.23
C PHE A 11 31.98 -10.70 2.08
N ASN A 12 31.33 -11.62 2.80
CA ASN A 12 29.88 -11.77 2.78
C ASN A 12 29.15 -10.65 3.52
N VAL A 13 29.71 -10.14 4.62
CA VAL A 13 29.10 -9.06 5.40
C VAL A 13 29.08 -7.73 4.63
N ASN A 14 30.16 -7.40 3.91
CA ASN A 14 30.23 -6.19 3.10
C ASN A 14 29.25 -6.21 1.90
N GLN A 15 29.06 -7.37 1.25
CA GLN A 15 28.07 -7.50 0.17
C GLN A 15 26.63 -7.44 0.71
N MET A 16 26.37 -8.10 1.86
CA MET A 16 25.08 -8.04 2.53
C MET A 16 24.72 -6.61 2.95
N MET A 17 25.66 -5.84 3.49
CA MET A 17 25.42 -4.45 3.89
C MET A 17 25.10 -3.55 2.70
N LYS A 18 25.78 -3.74 1.56
CA LYS A 18 25.46 -3.00 0.32
C LYS A 18 24.07 -3.36 -0.22
N GLN A 19 23.68 -4.63 -0.16
CA GLN A 19 22.34 -5.07 -0.55
C GLN A 19 21.26 -4.49 0.38
N ALA A 20 21.49 -4.47 1.68
CA ALA A 20 20.59 -3.86 2.66
C ALA A 20 20.42 -2.35 2.44
N GLN A 21 21.52 -1.62 2.18
CA GLN A 21 21.46 -0.19 1.85
C GLN A 21 20.67 0.08 0.57
N LYS A 22 20.87 -0.75 -0.46
CA LYS A 22 20.12 -0.64 -1.72
C LYS A 22 18.63 -0.89 -1.50
N MET A 23 18.28 -1.93 -0.76
CA MET A 23 16.90 -2.25 -0.40
C MET A 23 16.26 -1.11 0.40
N GLN A 24 16.97 -0.51 1.34
CA GLN A 24 16.48 0.63 2.12
C GLN A 24 16.14 1.83 1.22
N GLN A 25 16.99 2.13 0.23
CA GLN A 25 16.74 3.22 -0.73
C GLN A 25 15.57 2.91 -1.67
N GLU A 26 15.50 1.69 -2.20
CA GLU A 26 14.41 1.26 -3.08
C GLU A 26 13.07 1.27 -2.32
N MET A 27 13.08 0.86 -1.06
CA MET A 27 11.90 0.88 -0.21
C MET A 27 11.39 2.30 0.06
N ALA A 28 12.29 3.24 0.39
CA ALA A 28 11.90 4.64 0.58
C ALA A 28 11.27 5.23 -0.69
N LYS A 29 11.85 4.92 -1.86
CA LYS A 29 11.34 5.36 -3.16
C LYS A 29 9.97 4.76 -3.47
N VAL A 30 9.80 3.45 -3.28
CA VAL A 30 8.51 2.77 -3.50
C VAL A 30 7.45 3.31 -2.54
N GLN A 31 7.81 3.57 -1.29
CA GLN A 31 6.89 4.17 -0.31
C GLN A 31 6.43 5.56 -0.76
N GLU A 32 7.32 6.40 -1.30
CA GLU A 32 6.97 7.72 -1.85
C GLU A 32 6.10 7.62 -3.11
N GLU A 33 6.36 6.67 -4.00
CA GLU A 33 5.54 6.42 -5.19
C GLU A 33 4.14 5.93 -4.82
N LEU A 34 4.05 5.00 -3.85
CA LEU A 34 2.80 4.44 -3.36
C LEU A 34 1.89 5.49 -2.73
N GLN A 35 2.47 6.47 -2.03
CA GLN A 35 1.72 7.55 -1.39
C GLN A 35 0.84 8.33 -2.38
N ASN A 36 1.24 8.44 -3.65
CA ASN A 36 0.52 9.18 -4.68
C ASN A 36 -0.29 8.27 -5.61
N LYS A 37 -0.06 6.95 -5.56
CA LYS A 37 -0.83 5.98 -6.33
C LYS A 37 -2.24 5.89 -5.77
N THR A 38 -3.23 5.81 -6.66
CA THR A 38 -4.64 5.80 -6.29
C THR A 38 -5.33 4.50 -6.70
N VAL A 39 -6.40 4.18 -5.97
CA VAL A 39 -7.33 3.08 -6.27
C VAL A 39 -8.74 3.64 -6.27
N GLU A 40 -9.62 2.98 -7.03
CA GLU A 40 -11.03 3.34 -7.15
C GLU A 40 -11.92 2.19 -6.66
N ALA A 41 -12.96 2.54 -5.90
CA ALA A 41 -14.04 1.65 -5.53
C ALA A 41 -15.39 2.29 -5.84
N THR A 42 -16.38 1.43 -6.06
CA THR A 42 -17.74 1.87 -6.37
C THR A 42 -18.77 1.11 -5.55
N ALA A 43 -19.92 1.73 -5.35
CA ALA A 43 -21.11 1.13 -4.77
C ALA A 43 -22.35 1.46 -5.60
N GLY A 44 -23.42 0.68 -5.43
CA GLY A 44 -24.71 0.94 -6.08
C GLY A 44 -24.63 0.89 -7.61
N GLY A 45 -23.84 -0.03 -8.18
CA GLY A 45 -23.68 -0.12 -9.64
C GLY A 45 -22.90 1.03 -10.28
N GLY A 46 -22.10 1.76 -9.50
CA GLY A 46 -21.33 2.92 -9.99
C GLY A 46 -21.96 4.27 -9.66
N MET A 47 -23.08 4.28 -8.92
CA MET A 47 -23.73 5.50 -8.48
C MET A 47 -22.92 6.26 -7.43
N VAL A 48 -22.07 5.57 -6.66
CA VAL A 48 -21.05 6.21 -5.82
C VAL A 48 -19.69 5.66 -6.21
N THR A 49 -18.73 6.55 -6.46
CA THR A 49 -17.33 6.23 -6.74
C THR A 49 -16.44 6.96 -5.75
N VAL A 50 -15.51 6.26 -5.13
CA VAL A 50 -14.55 6.81 -4.16
C VAL A 50 -13.14 6.46 -4.60
N VAL A 51 -12.24 7.44 -4.52
CA VAL A 51 -10.82 7.29 -4.83
C VAL A 51 -10.01 7.46 -3.55
N ALA A 52 -9.15 6.50 -3.24
CA ALA A 52 -8.21 6.55 -2.13
C ALA A 52 -6.77 6.48 -2.63
N ASN A 53 -5.84 7.14 -1.93
CA ASN A 53 -4.40 7.03 -2.20
C ASN A 53 -3.72 5.97 -1.31
N GLY A 54 -2.45 5.67 -1.56
CA GLY A 54 -1.67 4.76 -0.72
C GLY A 54 -1.32 5.29 0.68
N LYS A 55 -1.77 6.49 1.07
CA LYS A 55 -1.78 6.93 2.48
C LYS A 55 -3.07 6.59 3.21
N LYS A 56 -4.01 5.92 2.54
CA LYS A 56 -5.39 5.71 3.00
C LYS A 56 -6.17 7.01 3.20
N GLU A 57 -5.84 8.03 2.40
CA GLU A 57 -6.61 9.26 2.34
C GLU A 57 -7.60 9.17 1.17
N LEU A 58 -8.86 9.54 1.43
CA LEU A 58 -9.85 9.71 0.36
C LEU A 58 -9.55 11.01 -0.37
N VAL A 59 -9.32 10.94 -1.68
CA VAL A 59 -8.92 12.09 -2.50
C VAL A 59 -10.01 12.56 -3.45
N ASP A 60 -11.02 11.72 -3.73
CA ASP A 60 -12.17 12.08 -4.56
C ASP A 60 -13.40 11.24 -4.19
N ILE A 61 -14.58 11.84 -4.28
CA ILE A 61 -15.88 11.18 -4.13
C ILE A 61 -16.83 11.73 -5.20
N LYS A 62 -17.38 10.85 -6.02
CA LYS A 62 -18.42 11.16 -7.01
C LYS A 62 -19.70 10.45 -6.66
N ILE A 63 -20.80 11.17 -6.75
CA ILE A 63 -22.14 10.69 -6.43
C ILE A 63 -23.05 11.03 -7.60
N ASP A 64 -23.73 10.03 -8.13
CA ASP A 64 -24.73 10.18 -9.18
C ASP A 64 -25.95 10.92 -8.60
N PRO A 65 -26.48 11.97 -9.25
CA PRO A 65 -27.66 12.67 -8.78
C PRO A 65 -28.89 11.77 -8.54
N GLN A 66 -28.96 10.60 -9.19
CA GLN A 66 -30.06 9.65 -9.03
C GLN A 66 -30.16 9.06 -7.62
N VAL A 67 -29.07 9.03 -6.85
CA VAL A 67 -29.07 8.55 -5.45
C VAL A 67 -29.13 9.69 -4.44
N VAL A 68 -29.32 10.94 -4.91
CA VAL A 68 -29.47 12.11 -4.03
C VAL A 68 -30.95 12.44 -3.86
N ASP A 69 -31.62 11.62 -3.04
CA ASP A 69 -33.02 11.80 -2.69
C ASP A 69 -33.16 12.29 -1.22
N PRO A 70 -33.72 13.48 -0.96
CA PRO A 70 -33.95 13.96 0.40
C PRO A 70 -34.92 13.08 1.21
N ASP A 71 -35.76 12.28 0.55
CA ASP A 71 -36.70 11.37 1.20
C ASP A 71 -36.06 10.00 1.50
N ASP A 72 -34.89 9.69 0.92
CA ASP A 72 -34.13 8.44 1.11
C ASP A 72 -32.62 8.68 1.28
N VAL A 73 -32.27 9.42 2.33
CA VAL A 73 -30.88 9.71 2.69
C VAL A 73 -30.15 8.45 3.18
N GLU A 74 -30.88 7.47 3.73
CA GLU A 74 -30.31 6.21 4.23
C GLU A 74 -29.63 5.42 3.12
N MET A 75 -30.26 5.31 1.95
CA MET A 75 -29.65 4.67 0.78
C MET A 75 -28.32 5.33 0.41
N LEU A 76 -28.27 6.66 0.35
CA LEU A 76 -27.05 7.38 0.00
C LEU A 76 -25.94 7.14 1.02
N GLN A 77 -26.27 7.16 2.31
CA GLN A 77 -25.32 6.90 3.38
C GLN A 77 -24.71 5.50 3.27
N ASP A 78 -25.54 4.48 3.00
CA ASP A 78 -25.08 3.10 2.83
C ASP A 78 -24.14 2.95 1.63
N LEU A 79 -24.46 3.59 0.50
CA LEU A 79 -23.62 3.56 -0.69
C LEU A 79 -22.26 4.24 -0.46
N VAL A 80 -22.26 5.41 0.20
CA VAL A 80 -21.02 6.12 0.55
C VAL A 80 -20.18 5.30 1.51
N LEU A 81 -20.79 4.72 2.54
CA LEU A 81 -20.08 3.89 3.52
C LEU A 81 -19.44 2.67 2.86
N ALA A 82 -20.19 1.97 1.99
CA ALA A 82 -19.68 0.82 1.26
C ALA A 82 -18.50 1.19 0.35
N ALA A 83 -18.64 2.24 -0.47
CA ALA A 83 -17.59 2.65 -1.41
C ALA A 83 -16.33 3.16 -0.69
N CYS A 84 -16.48 3.91 0.41
CA CYS A 84 -15.35 4.39 1.21
C CYS A 84 -14.55 3.24 1.83
N ASN A 85 -15.22 2.30 2.48
CA ASN A 85 -14.54 1.15 3.10
C ASN A 85 -13.83 0.30 2.04
N GLU A 86 -14.48 0.04 0.91
CA GLU A 86 -13.87 -0.70 -0.20
C GLU A 86 -12.65 0.04 -0.79
N ALA A 87 -12.70 1.36 -0.94
CA ALA A 87 -11.55 2.14 -1.41
C ALA A 87 -10.35 2.04 -0.44
N LEU A 88 -10.61 2.06 0.87
CA LEU A 88 -9.58 1.92 1.90
C LEU A 88 -8.98 0.51 1.91
N HIS A 89 -9.80 -0.53 1.77
CA HIS A 89 -9.32 -1.91 1.65
C HIS A 89 -8.46 -2.10 0.40
N LYS A 90 -8.90 -1.59 -0.76
CA LYS A 90 -8.08 -1.62 -1.98
C LYS A 90 -6.76 -0.85 -1.84
N ALA A 91 -6.75 0.22 -1.05
CA ALA A 91 -5.52 0.98 -0.80
C ALA A 91 -4.53 0.17 0.05
N GLU A 92 -5.04 -0.56 1.05
CA GLU A 92 -4.26 -1.52 1.85
C GLU A 92 -3.70 -2.65 0.98
N ASP A 93 -4.53 -3.26 0.15
CA ASP A 93 -4.14 -4.37 -0.73
C ASP A 93 -3.08 -3.90 -1.74
N MET A 94 -3.28 -2.73 -2.36
CA MET A 94 -2.30 -2.13 -3.25
C MET A 94 -0.94 -1.92 -2.56
N MET A 95 -0.92 -1.41 -1.33
CA MET A 95 0.34 -1.24 -0.59
C MET A 95 0.99 -2.60 -0.30
N ALA A 96 0.22 -3.58 0.15
CA ALA A 96 0.71 -4.92 0.46
C ALA A 96 1.31 -5.60 -0.78
N GLU A 97 0.64 -5.51 -1.93
CA GLU A 97 1.11 -6.08 -3.20
C GLU A 97 2.42 -5.45 -3.66
N GLU A 98 2.55 -4.13 -3.63
CA GLU A 98 3.78 -3.45 -4.09
C GLU A 98 4.95 -3.73 -3.14
N MET A 99 4.70 -3.81 -1.83
CA MET A 99 5.71 -4.22 -0.85
C MET A 99 6.12 -5.69 -1.01
N GLN A 100 5.18 -6.57 -1.35
CA GLN A 100 5.46 -7.98 -1.63
C GLN A 100 6.32 -8.13 -2.89
N LYS A 101 6.06 -7.34 -3.94
CA LYS A 101 6.89 -7.31 -5.17
C LYS A 101 8.33 -6.88 -4.86
N LEU A 102 8.50 -5.87 -4.01
CA LEU A 102 9.83 -5.36 -3.64
C LEU A 102 10.62 -6.37 -2.80
N THR A 103 9.96 -7.03 -1.85
CA THR A 103 10.60 -8.01 -0.97
C THR A 103 10.73 -9.41 -1.60
N GLY A 104 10.12 -9.64 -2.76
CA GLY A 104 10.07 -10.95 -3.40
C GLY A 104 9.32 -12.00 -2.57
N GLY A 105 8.38 -11.56 -1.72
CA GLY A 105 7.68 -12.41 -0.76
C GLY A 105 8.52 -12.84 0.45
N LEU A 106 9.71 -12.26 0.64
CA LEU A 106 10.49 -12.46 1.86
C LEU A 106 9.89 -11.65 3.00
N ASN A 107 9.50 -12.34 4.07
CA ASN A 107 9.05 -11.67 5.29
C ASN A 107 10.28 -11.07 5.99
N ILE A 108 10.54 -9.78 5.77
CA ILE A 108 11.73 -9.11 6.30
C ILE A 108 11.53 -8.88 7.81
N PRO A 109 12.37 -9.46 8.69
CA PRO A 109 12.24 -9.26 10.14
C PRO A 109 12.36 -7.77 10.50
N GLY A 110 11.37 -7.23 11.21
CA GLY A 110 11.36 -5.83 11.67
C GLY A 110 10.53 -4.87 10.82
N LEU A 111 9.80 -5.38 9.83
CA LEU A 111 8.73 -4.68 9.14
C LEU A 111 7.43 -5.44 9.38
N PHE A 112 6.38 -4.71 9.76
CA PHE A 112 5.09 -5.15 10.34
C PHE A 112 5.09 -5.31 11.86
#